data_AF-A0A7H0H4F9-F1
#
_entry.id   AF-A0A7H0H4F9-F1
#
_cell.length_a   1.000
_cell.length_b   1.000
_cell.length_c   1.000
_cell.angle_alpha   90.00
_cell.angle_beta   90.00
_cell.angle_gamma   90.00
#
_symmetry.space_group_name_H-M   'P 1'
#
loop_
_entity.id
_entity.type
_entity.pdbx_description
1 polymer ?
#
loop_
_entity_poly.entity_id
_entity_poly.type
_entity_poly.pdbx_seq_one_letter_code
_entity_poly.pdbx_strand_id
1 'polypeptide(L)'
;MADEVVTGGPLADIDEEFDLGEVGVGDLQALIDEYARQGLGRLWLDEVGKAARHLARRYSPWAYARASTWDDDAINDLVQDVVERMITKGQAEYICDTANDFGHARALIYRQVRMTLIDRRQRTAVDNLYARAVDRLGESPFEQVRTKPRSWRLTGSTEEATPPTTRLTSSLAALPRLPGNGTERASAIWTTATLGDALALVCKVVGEVEESDLKRIFDEALTAFATAEVVSDDAGARDRSAELDPGELTLANDLAERIVAALTKEEATMLAGKWIGDSDGDIARRVGVSRPTAAKYKDSAFEKVRAELSDQTEALIDEAFGRLQSLVICKAEGGAA
;
A
#
# COMPACT_ATOMS: atom_id res chain seq x y z
N MET A 1 -44.46 3.24 17.36
CA MET A 1 -43.66 3.68 16.20
C MET A 1 -42.33 2.98 16.37
N ALA A 2 -42.13 1.93 15.57
CA ALA A 2 -41.07 0.96 15.73
C ALA A 2 -39.84 1.41 14.91
N ASP A 3 -38.70 1.25 15.56
CA ASP A 3 -37.34 1.54 15.10
C ASP A 3 -36.97 0.64 13.91
N GLU A 4 -36.54 1.22 12.80
CA GLU A 4 -35.98 0.50 11.66
C GLU A 4 -34.50 0.22 11.93
N VAL A 5 -34.20 -1.02 12.32
CA VAL A 5 -32.84 -1.52 12.47
C VAL A 5 -32.25 -1.79 11.07
N VAL A 6 -31.27 -0.98 10.68
CA VAL A 6 -30.45 -1.21 9.49
C VAL A 6 -29.52 -2.41 9.73
N THR A 7 -29.97 -3.60 9.35
CA THR A 7 -29.13 -4.80 9.29
C THR A 7 -28.38 -4.86 7.96
N GLY A 8 -27.21 -4.22 7.90
CA GLY A 8 -26.29 -4.29 6.76
C GLY A 8 -24.87 -4.64 7.22
N GLY A 9 -24.69 -5.87 7.72
CA GLY A 9 -23.37 -6.39 8.08
C GLY A 9 -22.57 -6.84 6.84
N PRO A 10 -21.27 -7.20 6.99
CA PRO A 10 -20.34 -7.55 5.90
C PRO A 10 -20.66 -8.89 5.20
N LEU A 11 -21.86 -9.42 5.40
CA LEU A 11 -22.36 -10.71 4.95
C LEU A 11 -23.47 -10.58 3.88
N ALA A 12 -23.79 -9.36 3.45
CA ALA A 12 -24.85 -9.12 2.46
C ALA A 12 -24.46 -9.49 1.01
N ASP A 13 -23.17 -9.72 0.73
CA ASP A 13 -22.67 -10.07 -0.62
C ASP A 13 -22.59 -11.61 -0.84
N ILE A 14 -23.42 -12.40 -0.14
CA ILE A 14 -23.38 -13.88 -0.19
C ILE A 14 -24.15 -14.46 -1.40
N ASP A 15 -24.97 -13.69 -2.10
CA ASP A 15 -25.86 -14.17 -3.18
C ASP A 15 -25.39 -13.82 -4.60
N GLU A 16 -24.10 -13.96 -4.91
CA GLU A 16 -23.69 -14.11 -6.32
C GLU A 16 -23.81 -15.59 -6.71
N GLU A 17 -24.96 -15.91 -7.32
CA GLU A 17 -25.29 -17.19 -7.95
C GLU A 17 -24.19 -17.54 -8.99
N PHE A 18 -23.33 -18.50 -8.64
CA PHE A 18 -22.28 -18.97 -9.54
C PHE A 18 -22.92 -19.74 -10.70
N ASP A 19 -22.82 -19.19 -11.92
CA ASP A 19 -23.05 -19.94 -13.15
C ASP A 19 -21.95 -21.00 -13.31
N LEU A 20 -22.15 -22.12 -12.63
CA LEU A 20 -21.36 -23.34 -12.74
C LEU A 20 -21.69 -23.98 -14.10
N GLY A 21 -21.18 -23.39 -15.18
CA GLY A 21 -21.32 -23.94 -16.53
C GLY A 21 -21.05 -25.44 -16.56
N GLU A 22 -21.95 -26.16 -17.24
CA GLU A 22 -22.12 -27.63 -17.28
C GLU A 22 -21.87 -28.34 -15.94
N VAL A 23 -22.97 -28.77 -15.31
CA VAL A 23 -23.01 -29.74 -14.20
C VAL A 23 -22.11 -30.93 -14.57
N GLY A 24 -20.89 -30.89 -14.06
CA GLY A 24 -19.88 -31.89 -14.39
C GLY A 24 -20.36 -33.27 -13.97
N VAL A 25 -20.22 -34.24 -14.88
CA VAL A 25 -20.48 -35.67 -14.69
C VAL A 25 -19.43 -36.25 -13.73
N GLY A 26 -19.40 -35.77 -12.49
CA GLY A 26 -18.56 -36.29 -11.43
C GLY A 26 -19.38 -37.17 -10.48
N ASP A 27 -18.70 -38.14 -9.88
CA ASP A 27 -19.31 -39.09 -8.97
C ASP A 27 -19.03 -38.69 -7.52
N LEU A 28 -20.05 -38.17 -6.83
CA LEU A 28 -19.97 -37.84 -5.41
C LEU A 28 -19.61 -39.08 -4.58
N GLN A 29 -20.12 -40.26 -4.95
CA GLN A 29 -19.83 -41.49 -4.23
C GLN A 29 -18.35 -41.85 -4.33
N ALA A 30 -17.71 -41.61 -5.48
CA ALA A 30 -16.28 -41.84 -5.65
C ALA A 30 -15.42 -40.93 -4.75
N LEU A 31 -15.82 -39.67 -4.53
CA LEU A 31 -15.14 -38.77 -3.58
C LEU A 31 -15.30 -39.23 -2.12
N ILE A 32 -16.51 -39.67 -1.75
CA ILE A 32 -16.80 -40.20 -0.41
C ILE A 32 -16.00 -41.48 -0.17
N ASP A 33 -16.01 -42.41 -1.12
CA ASP A 33 -15.28 -43.68 -1.04
C ASP A 33 -13.77 -43.48 -0.95
N GLU A 34 -13.22 -42.50 -1.68
CA GLU A 34 -11.81 -42.12 -1.57
C GLU A 34 -11.49 -41.57 -0.18
N TYR A 35 -12.31 -40.64 0.31
CA TYR A 35 -12.11 -40.03 1.63
C TYR A 35 -12.15 -41.06 2.75
N ALA A 36 -13.11 -41.98 2.72
CA ALA A 36 -13.23 -43.05 3.72
C ALA A 36 -12.05 -44.04 3.69
N ARG A 37 -11.46 -44.28 2.51
CA ARG A 37 -10.37 -45.25 2.35
C ARG A 37 -9.01 -44.68 2.72
N GLN A 38 -8.72 -43.44 2.33
CA GLN A 38 -7.37 -42.88 2.39
C GLN A 38 -7.31 -41.37 2.69
N GLY A 39 -8.44 -40.73 2.99
CA GLY A 39 -8.53 -39.28 3.14
C GLY A 39 -8.51 -38.54 1.80
N LEU A 40 -7.92 -37.34 1.77
CA LEU A 40 -7.85 -36.51 0.56
C LEU A 40 -6.88 -37.10 -0.46
N GLY A 41 -7.39 -37.97 -1.34
CA GLY A 41 -6.65 -38.63 -2.39
C GLY A 41 -6.67 -37.88 -3.72
N ARG A 42 -6.44 -38.61 -4.81
CA ARG A 42 -6.25 -38.03 -6.15
C ARG A 42 -7.50 -37.35 -6.67
N LEU A 43 -8.69 -37.93 -6.43
CA LEU A 43 -9.94 -37.36 -6.92
C LEU A 43 -10.22 -36.02 -6.24
N TRP A 44 -9.96 -35.93 -4.93
CA TRP A 44 -10.04 -34.66 -4.20
C TRP A 44 -9.03 -33.62 -4.70
N LEU A 45 -7.77 -34.01 -4.89
CA LEU A 45 -6.73 -33.11 -5.40
C LEU A 45 -7.06 -32.59 -6.81
N ASP A 46 -7.59 -33.45 -7.69
CA ASP A 46 -7.98 -33.07 -9.04
C ASP A 46 -9.14 -32.05 -9.02
N GLU A 47 -10.15 -32.23 -8.15
CA GLU A 47 -11.27 -31.29 -8.02
C GLU A 47 -10.85 -29.96 -7.38
N VAL A 48 -10.04 -29.99 -6.32
CA VAL A 48 -9.45 -28.79 -5.72
C VAL A 48 -8.57 -28.06 -6.75
N GLY A 49 -7.78 -28.78 -7.53
CA GLY A 49 -6.93 -28.22 -8.60
C GLY A 49 -7.73 -27.58 -9.74
N LYS A 50 -8.87 -28.15 -10.13
CA LYS A 50 -9.80 -27.52 -11.09
C LYS A 50 -10.38 -26.22 -10.51
N ALA A 51 -10.82 -26.25 -9.26
CA ALA A 51 -11.37 -25.08 -8.58
C ALA A 51 -10.31 -23.97 -8.41
N ALA A 52 -9.09 -24.34 -7.99
CA ALA A 52 -7.94 -23.45 -7.86
C ALA A 52 -7.61 -22.77 -9.19
N ARG A 53 -7.42 -23.52 -10.28
CA ARG A 53 -7.14 -22.94 -11.62
C ARG A 53 -8.24 -22.01 -12.10
N HIS A 54 -9.50 -22.34 -11.83
CA HIS A 54 -10.61 -21.50 -12.23
C HIS A 54 -10.65 -20.18 -11.44
N LEU A 55 -10.53 -20.25 -10.11
CA LEU A 55 -10.63 -19.08 -9.24
C LEU A 55 -9.38 -18.20 -9.28
N ALA A 56 -8.19 -18.79 -9.30
CA ALA A 56 -6.91 -18.09 -9.26
C ALA A 56 -6.78 -17.02 -10.36
N ARG A 57 -7.29 -17.29 -11.57
CA ARG A 57 -7.29 -16.34 -12.70
C ARG A 57 -7.97 -15.00 -12.41
N ARG A 58 -8.86 -14.94 -11.42
CA ARG A 58 -9.55 -13.71 -11.00
C ARG A 58 -8.75 -12.87 -10.00
N TYR A 59 -7.62 -13.39 -9.50
CA TYR A 59 -6.81 -12.76 -8.46
C TYR A 59 -5.38 -12.50 -8.95
N SER A 60 -4.76 -11.42 -8.47
CA SER A 60 -3.38 -11.07 -8.83
C SER A 60 -2.39 -12.15 -8.35
N PRO A 61 -1.58 -12.75 -9.25
CA PRO A 61 -0.59 -13.76 -8.90
C PRO A 61 0.40 -13.27 -7.83
N TRP A 62 0.80 -12.00 -7.91
CA TRP A 62 1.77 -11.44 -6.97
C TRP A 62 1.20 -11.33 -5.54
N ALA A 63 -0.05 -10.89 -5.39
CA ALA A 63 -0.66 -10.69 -4.08
C ALA A 63 -1.13 -11.99 -3.39
N TYR A 64 -1.42 -13.04 -4.16
CA TYR A 64 -2.04 -14.28 -3.67
C TYR A 64 -1.15 -15.53 -3.79
N ALA A 65 -0.09 -15.49 -4.61
CA ALA A 65 0.83 -16.62 -4.81
C ALA A 65 2.32 -16.24 -4.79
N ARG A 66 2.68 -14.94 -4.70
CA ARG A 66 4.08 -14.45 -4.77
C ARG A 66 4.82 -14.92 -6.03
N ALA A 67 4.07 -15.18 -7.09
CA ALA A 67 4.58 -15.56 -8.39
C ALA A 67 4.30 -14.43 -9.40
N SER A 68 5.09 -14.37 -10.47
CA SER A 68 4.84 -13.44 -11.58
C SER A 68 3.60 -13.82 -12.38
N THR A 69 3.24 -15.11 -12.40
CA THR A 69 2.08 -15.68 -13.06
C THR A 69 1.47 -16.80 -12.21
N TRP A 70 0.24 -17.21 -12.53
CA TRP A 70 -0.33 -18.45 -12.02
C TRP A 70 0.15 -19.62 -12.87
N ASP A 71 1.41 -20.01 -12.70
CA ASP A 71 1.98 -21.22 -13.29
C ASP A 71 1.55 -22.48 -12.51
N ASP A 72 1.94 -23.66 -13.01
CA ASP A 72 1.54 -24.93 -12.41
C ASP A 72 2.07 -25.07 -10.97
N ASP A 73 3.26 -24.52 -10.67
CA ASP A 73 3.82 -24.54 -9.32
C ASP A 73 3.02 -23.66 -8.35
N ALA A 74 2.69 -22.41 -8.74
CA ALA A 74 1.85 -21.52 -7.93
C ALA A 74 0.44 -22.08 -7.68
N ILE A 75 -0.12 -22.80 -8.66
CA ILE A 75 -1.39 -23.50 -8.54
C ILE A 75 -1.26 -24.70 -7.59
N ASN A 76 -0.19 -25.49 -7.70
CA ASN A 76 0.04 -26.64 -6.82
C ASN A 76 0.22 -26.19 -5.37
N ASP A 77 0.93 -25.09 -5.14
CA ASP A 77 1.04 -24.47 -3.82
C ASP A 77 -0.34 -24.07 -3.28
N LEU A 78 -1.22 -23.49 -4.12
CA LEU A 78 -2.59 -23.14 -3.70
C LEU A 78 -3.41 -24.37 -3.35
N VAL A 79 -3.30 -25.44 -4.13
CA VAL A 79 -3.95 -26.71 -3.85
C VAL A 79 -3.49 -27.28 -2.50
N GLN A 80 -2.18 -27.25 -2.24
CA GLN A 80 -1.60 -27.74 -1.00
C GLN A 80 -2.16 -27.00 0.23
N ASP A 81 -2.20 -25.67 0.20
CA ASP A 81 -2.74 -24.88 1.33
C ASP A 81 -4.24 -25.13 1.55
N VAL A 82 -5.00 -25.31 0.46
CA VAL A 82 -6.44 -25.62 0.55
C VAL A 82 -6.63 -26.98 1.22
N VAL A 83 -5.84 -27.98 0.81
CA VAL A 83 -5.88 -29.34 1.39
C VAL A 83 -5.49 -29.31 2.86
N GLU A 84 -4.41 -28.63 3.23
CA GLU A 84 -3.97 -28.48 4.62
C GLU A 84 -5.06 -27.82 5.48
N ARG A 85 -5.69 -26.76 4.96
CA ARG A 85 -6.84 -26.12 5.63
C ARG A 85 -8.03 -27.07 5.77
N MET A 86 -8.35 -27.82 4.72
CA MET A 86 -9.49 -28.75 4.73
C MET A 86 -9.29 -29.86 5.77
N ILE A 87 -8.08 -30.37 5.92
CA ILE A 87 -7.71 -31.33 6.96
C ILE A 87 -7.83 -30.68 8.34
N THR A 88 -7.18 -29.54 8.54
CA THR A 88 -7.13 -28.84 9.84
C THR A 88 -8.52 -28.46 10.35
N LYS A 89 -9.43 -28.07 9.45
CA LYS A 89 -10.78 -27.60 9.78
C LYS A 89 -11.87 -28.67 9.58
N GLY A 90 -11.50 -29.93 9.33
CA GLY A 90 -12.46 -31.03 9.11
C GLY A 90 -13.44 -30.79 7.94
N GLN A 91 -13.06 -29.99 6.95
CA GLN A 91 -13.98 -29.56 5.89
C GLN A 91 -14.24 -30.67 4.88
N ALA A 92 -13.32 -31.61 4.72
CA ALA A 92 -13.52 -32.77 3.86
C ALA A 92 -14.64 -33.67 4.40
N GLU A 93 -14.61 -33.96 5.70
CA GLU A 93 -15.66 -34.69 6.42
C GLU A 93 -17.00 -33.95 6.32
N TYR A 94 -17.02 -32.64 6.60
CA TYR A 94 -18.22 -31.82 6.45
C TYR A 94 -18.83 -31.89 5.04
N ILE A 95 -18.01 -31.86 3.98
CA ILE A 95 -18.49 -31.95 2.60
C ILE A 95 -19.09 -33.33 2.34
N CYS A 96 -18.46 -34.41 2.80
CA CYS A 96 -19.00 -35.77 2.69
C CYS A 96 -20.35 -35.92 3.41
N ASP A 97 -20.53 -35.28 4.56
CA ASP A 97 -21.77 -35.37 5.35
C ASP A 97 -22.91 -34.48 4.81
N THR A 98 -22.57 -33.38 4.13
CA THR A 98 -23.53 -32.32 3.78
C THR A 98 -23.87 -32.26 2.29
N ALA A 99 -22.99 -32.74 1.40
CA ALA A 99 -23.23 -32.68 -0.03
C ALA A 99 -24.33 -33.66 -0.47
N ASN A 100 -25.32 -33.15 -1.19
CA ASN A 100 -26.45 -33.95 -1.70
C ASN A 100 -26.19 -34.51 -3.10
N ASP A 101 -25.31 -33.84 -3.84
CA ASP A 101 -24.89 -34.18 -5.19
C ASP A 101 -23.48 -33.64 -5.45
N PHE A 102 -22.89 -34.03 -6.58
CA PHE A 102 -21.53 -33.63 -6.94
C PHE A 102 -21.41 -32.11 -7.19
N GLY A 103 -22.46 -31.45 -7.67
CA GLY A 103 -22.50 -30.01 -7.85
C GLY A 103 -22.41 -29.26 -6.52
N HIS A 104 -23.17 -29.72 -5.51
CA HIS A 104 -23.12 -29.20 -4.15
C HIS A 104 -21.73 -29.40 -3.51
N ALA A 105 -21.15 -30.60 -3.65
CA ALA A 105 -19.78 -30.86 -3.19
C ALA A 105 -18.76 -29.91 -3.85
N ARG A 106 -18.87 -29.71 -5.17
CA ARG A 106 -18.01 -28.81 -5.94
C ARG A 106 -18.15 -27.36 -5.48
N ALA A 107 -19.37 -26.89 -5.23
CA ALA A 107 -19.60 -25.54 -4.70
C ALA A 107 -18.90 -25.34 -3.34
N LEU A 108 -18.98 -26.34 -2.45
CA LEU A 108 -18.29 -26.29 -1.15
C LEU A 108 -16.76 -26.32 -1.31
N ILE A 109 -16.21 -27.10 -2.24
CA ILE A 109 -14.78 -27.10 -2.57
C ILE A 109 -14.34 -25.71 -3.08
N TYR A 110 -15.10 -25.12 -4.02
CA TYR A 110 -14.83 -23.77 -4.53
C TYR A 110 -14.84 -22.73 -3.41
N ARG A 111 -15.76 -22.86 -2.44
CA ARG A 111 -15.78 -22.01 -1.25
C ARG A 111 -14.50 -22.16 -0.42
N GLN A 112 -13.99 -23.36 -0.22
CA GLN A 112 -12.72 -23.56 0.50
C GLN A 112 -11.53 -22.93 -0.21
N VAL A 113 -11.46 -23.06 -1.54
CA VAL A 113 -10.43 -22.40 -2.36
C VAL A 113 -10.52 -20.88 -2.20
N ARG A 114 -11.72 -20.29 -2.31
CA ARG A 114 -11.92 -18.84 -2.14
C ARG A 114 -11.49 -18.37 -0.74
N MET A 115 -11.90 -19.09 0.31
CA MET A 115 -11.52 -18.73 1.68
C MET A 115 -10.00 -18.84 1.88
N THR A 116 -9.36 -19.81 1.25
CA THR A 116 -7.90 -19.99 1.33
C THR A 116 -7.16 -18.88 0.59
N LEU A 117 -7.67 -18.42 -0.56
CA LEU A 117 -7.15 -17.23 -1.22
C LEU A 117 -7.28 -15.97 -0.34
N ILE A 118 -8.42 -15.79 0.33
CA ILE A 118 -8.62 -14.65 1.25
C ILE A 118 -7.63 -14.72 2.42
N ASP A 119 -7.43 -15.90 3.01
CA ASP A 119 -6.50 -16.08 4.14
C ASP A 119 -5.02 -16.03 3.68
N ARG A 120 -4.73 -16.48 2.46
CA ARG A 120 -3.41 -16.36 1.81
C ARG A 120 -3.04 -14.92 1.47
N ARG A 121 -4.04 -14.06 1.27
CA ARG A 121 -3.84 -12.66 0.90
C ARG A 121 -2.87 -12.04 1.90
N GLN A 122 -1.66 -11.77 1.42
CA GLN A 122 -0.70 -11.02 2.21
C GLN A 122 -1.24 -9.59 2.33
N ARG A 123 -1.44 -9.09 3.55
CA ARG A 123 -1.56 -7.63 3.75
C ARG A 123 -0.22 -7.04 3.34
N THR A 124 -0.18 -6.40 2.18
CA THR A 124 1.03 -5.75 1.70
C THR A 124 1.33 -4.54 2.58
N ALA A 125 2.56 -4.04 2.54
CA ALA A 125 2.89 -2.77 3.17
C ALA A 125 1.99 -1.63 2.64
N VAL A 126 1.50 -1.74 1.40
CA VAL A 126 0.47 -0.88 0.78
C VAL A 126 -0.87 -0.99 1.52
N ASP A 127 -1.35 -2.21 1.83
CA ASP A 127 -2.61 -2.42 2.55
C ASP A 127 -2.57 -1.87 3.98
N ASN A 128 -1.43 -2.03 4.68
CA ASN A 128 -1.22 -1.44 6.01
C ASN A 128 -1.16 0.09 5.92
N LEU A 129 -0.41 0.62 4.95
CA LEU A 129 -0.34 2.06 4.69
C LEU A 129 -1.71 2.65 4.38
N TYR A 130 -2.50 1.97 3.55
CA TYR A 130 -3.85 2.39 3.18
C TYR A 130 -4.79 2.39 4.39
N ALA A 131 -4.76 1.35 5.23
CA ALA A 131 -5.59 1.33 6.44
C ALA A 131 -5.27 2.52 7.37
N ARG A 132 -3.98 2.75 7.65
CA ARG A 132 -3.52 3.89 8.45
C ARG A 132 -3.86 5.23 7.81
N ALA A 133 -3.84 5.31 6.48
CA ALA A 133 -4.21 6.50 5.74
C ALA A 133 -5.71 6.82 5.91
N VAL A 134 -6.59 5.82 5.76
CA VAL A 134 -8.04 6.00 5.95
C VAL A 134 -8.35 6.46 7.36
N ASP A 135 -7.70 5.89 8.38
CA ASP A 135 -7.87 6.33 9.77
C ASP A 135 -7.49 7.81 9.92
N ARG A 136 -6.38 8.24 9.30
CA ARG A 136 -5.93 9.64 9.36
C ARG A 136 -6.77 10.61 8.55
N LEU A 137 -7.31 10.19 7.41
CA LEU A 137 -8.24 10.98 6.61
C LEU A 137 -9.59 11.19 7.32
N GLY A 138 -9.87 10.44 8.41
CA GLY A 138 -11.00 10.68 9.30
C GLY A 138 -10.77 11.79 10.34
N GLU A 139 -9.56 12.33 10.43
CA GLU A 139 -9.17 13.38 11.38
C GLU A 139 -8.91 14.72 10.67
N SER A 140 -8.94 15.82 11.42
CA SER A 140 -8.50 17.14 10.92
C SER A 140 -7.02 17.07 10.47
N PRO A 141 -6.61 17.72 9.35
CA PRO A 141 -7.32 18.72 8.54
C PRO A 141 -8.08 18.16 7.32
N PHE A 142 -8.46 16.88 7.35
CA PHE A 142 -9.17 16.23 6.24
C PHE A 142 -10.67 16.18 6.51
N GLU A 143 -11.46 16.15 5.44
CA GLU A 143 -12.88 15.87 5.50
C GLU A 143 -13.29 14.86 4.44
N GLN A 144 -14.22 13.98 4.80
CA GLN A 144 -14.82 13.04 3.88
C GLN A 144 -15.95 13.72 3.10
N VAL A 145 -15.84 13.73 1.77
CA VAL A 145 -16.81 14.38 0.87
C VAL A 145 -17.93 13.42 0.47
N ARG A 146 -17.56 12.19 0.09
CA ARG A 146 -18.50 11.15 -0.34
C ARG A 146 -18.34 9.87 0.46
N THR A 147 -19.47 9.17 0.63
CA THR A 147 -19.50 7.86 1.33
C THR A 147 -19.36 6.68 0.36
N LYS A 148 -19.83 6.82 -0.89
CA LYS A 148 -19.73 5.81 -1.95
C LYS A 148 -19.65 6.46 -3.35
N PRO A 149 -18.54 6.30 -4.10
CA PRO A 149 -17.25 5.84 -3.59
C PRO A 149 -16.75 6.78 -2.47
N ARG A 150 -15.90 6.27 -1.56
CA ARG A 150 -15.34 7.11 -0.51
C ARG A 150 -14.36 8.11 -1.12
N SER A 151 -14.48 9.37 -0.74
CA SER A 151 -13.53 10.41 -1.16
C SER A 151 -13.24 11.40 -0.06
N TRP A 152 -12.03 11.96 -0.09
CA TRP A 152 -11.52 12.87 0.92
C TRP A 152 -10.88 14.09 0.27
N ARG A 153 -10.87 15.21 1.00
CA ARG A 153 -10.15 16.43 0.63
C ARG A 153 -9.67 17.17 1.87
N LEU A 154 -8.85 18.19 1.68
CA LEU A 154 -8.51 19.14 2.75
C LEU A 154 -9.73 19.98 3.12
N THR A 155 -9.96 20.19 4.42
CA THR A 155 -11.06 21.02 4.93
C THR A 155 -11.01 22.41 4.31
N GLY A 156 -12.12 22.85 3.71
CA GLY A 156 -12.22 24.16 3.06
C GLY A 156 -11.65 24.23 1.64
N SER A 157 -11.09 23.14 1.10
CA SER A 157 -10.73 23.08 -0.33
C SER A 157 -11.98 22.93 -1.21
N THR A 158 -12.06 23.73 -2.26
CA THR A 158 -13.08 23.63 -3.32
C THR A 158 -12.48 23.28 -4.68
N GLU A 159 -11.24 22.79 -4.71
CA GLU A 159 -10.55 22.46 -5.95
C GLU A 159 -11.18 21.22 -6.60
N GLU A 160 -11.30 21.26 -7.94
CA GLU A 160 -11.80 20.12 -8.71
C GLU A 160 -10.78 18.97 -8.73
N ALA A 161 -11.30 17.74 -8.74
CA ALA A 161 -10.47 16.55 -8.83
C ALA A 161 -9.62 16.56 -10.11
N THR A 162 -8.31 16.41 -9.94
CA THR A 162 -7.35 16.28 -11.05
C THR A 162 -6.65 14.93 -11.00
N PRO A 163 -6.36 14.30 -12.15
CA PRO A 163 -5.72 13.00 -12.18
C PRO A 163 -4.31 13.08 -11.55
N PRO A 164 -3.91 12.09 -10.72
CA PRO A 164 -2.59 12.10 -10.12
C PRO A 164 -1.51 11.96 -11.19
N THR A 165 -0.39 12.64 -10.95
CA THR A 165 0.72 12.73 -11.88
C THR A 165 1.87 11.79 -11.48
N THR A 166 2.68 11.36 -12.43
CA THR A 166 3.91 10.59 -12.17
C THR A 166 4.87 11.34 -11.24
N ARG A 167 4.82 12.67 -11.25
CA ARG A 167 5.61 13.49 -10.34
C ARG A 167 5.13 13.38 -8.90
N LEU A 168 3.81 13.36 -8.67
CA LEU A 168 3.25 13.12 -7.34
C LEU A 168 3.71 11.77 -6.78
N THR A 169 3.63 10.70 -7.56
CA THR A 169 4.07 9.37 -7.13
C THR A 169 5.59 9.32 -6.89
N SER A 170 6.38 10.05 -7.69
CA SER A 170 7.83 10.18 -7.48
C SER A 170 8.18 11.02 -6.23
N SER A 171 7.40 12.07 -5.94
CA SER A 171 7.54 12.88 -4.71
C SER A 171 7.25 12.05 -3.47
N LEU A 172 6.19 11.24 -3.49
CA LEU A 172 5.87 10.30 -2.42
C LEU A 172 6.95 9.24 -2.28
N ALA A 173 7.50 8.75 -3.40
CA ALA A 173 8.60 7.81 -3.39
C ALA A 173 9.86 8.41 -2.73
N ALA A 174 10.11 9.70 -2.87
CA ALA A 174 11.27 10.32 -2.24
C ALA A 174 11.16 10.36 -0.69
N LEU A 175 9.97 10.23 -0.10
CA LEU A 175 9.78 10.43 1.35
C LEU A 175 10.58 9.46 2.23
N PRO A 176 11.11 9.93 3.38
CA PRO A 176 11.93 9.11 4.27
C PRO A 176 11.12 7.94 4.84
N ARG A 177 11.76 6.78 4.92
CA ARG A 177 11.14 5.54 5.37
C ARG A 177 11.61 5.16 6.75
N LEU A 178 10.72 4.50 7.50
CA LEU A 178 11.12 3.76 8.67
C LEU A 178 11.96 2.55 8.24
N PRO A 179 13.15 2.35 8.81
CA PRO A 179 13.94 1.15 8.56
C PRO A 179 13.15 -0.07 9.06
N GLY A 180 12.90 -1.02 8.16
CA GLY A 180 12.23 -2.25 8.51
C GLY A 180 13.10 -3.09 9.43
N ASN A 181 12.54 -3.57 10.54
CA ASN A 181 13.26 -4.32 11.57
C ASN A 181 13.57 -5.78 11.14
N GLY A 182 13.27 -6.16 9.90
CA GLY A 182 13.40 -7.52 9.36
C GLY A 182 12.49 -8.57 10.01
N THR A 183 11.88 -8.26 11.15
CA THR A 183 11.03 -9.17 11.95
C THR A 183 9.55 -9.08 11.61
N GLU A 184 9.08 -7.92 11.14
CA GLU A 184 7.66 -7.69 10.80
C GLU A 184 7.47 -7.46 9.30
N ARG A 185 6.78 -8.40 8.64
CA ARG A 185 6.52 -8.42 7.19
C ARG A 185 5.62 -7.27 6.68
N ALA A 186 5.06 -6.47 7.58
CA ALA A 186 4.22 -5.32 7.26
C ALA A 186 4.58 -4.11 8.16
N SER A 187 5.88 -3.88 8.38
CA SER A 187 6.36 -2.71 9.11
C SER A 187 5.80 -1.42 8.49
N ALA A 188 5.46 -0.44 9.33
CA ALA A 188 5.04 0.87 8.87
C ALA A 188 6.10 1.47 7.93
N ILE A 189 5.74 1.81 6.69
CA ILE A 189 6.68 2.40 5.72
C ILE A 189 7.03 3.83 6.13
N TRP A 190 6.02 4.57 6.59
CA TRP A 190 6.14 5.95 7.04
C TRP A 190 5.72 6.10 8.49
N THR A 191 6.36 7.05 9.17
CA THR A 191 5.90 7.56 10.46
C THR A 191 4.50 8.15 10.30
N THR A 192 3.80 8.34 11.41
CA THR A 192 2.51 9.01 11.42
C THR A 192 2.58 10.43 10.87
N ALA A 193 3.68 11.16 11.16
CA ALA A 193 3.88 12.52 10.68
C ALA A 193 4.13 12.55 9.16
N THR A 194 5.04 11.70 8.66
CA THR A 194 5.32 11.59 7.22
C THR A 194 4.07 11.15 6.43
N LEU A 195 3.26 10.25 6.99
CA LEU A 195 1.98 9.87 6.39
C LEU A 195 1.00 11.04 6.35
N GLY A 196 0.93 11.86 7.40
CA GLY A 196 0.11 13.07 7.42
C GLY A 196 0.50 14.05 6.31
N ASP A 197 1.79 14.35 6.17
CA ASP A 197 2.31 15.24 5.13
C ASP A 197 2.06 14.68 3.72
N ALA A 198 2.25 13.36 3.54
CA ALA A 198 1.97 12.68 2.29
C ALA A 198 0.50 12.80 1.87
N LEU A 199 -0.43 12.62 2.81
CA LEU A 199 -1.87 12.75 2.54
C LEU A 199 -2.28 14.18 2.25
N ALA A 200 -1.71 15.15 2.96
CA ALA A 200 -1.92 16.58 2.68
C ALA A 200 -1.43 16.93 1.28
N LEU A 201 -0.26 16.43 0.88
CA LEU A 201 0.28 16.60 -0.47
C LEU A 201 -0.64 15.99 -1.54
N VAL A 202 -1.11 14.75 -1.34
CA VAL A 202 -1.99 14.06 -2.28
C VAL A 202 -3.30 14.85 -2.46
N CYS A 203 -3.97 15.23 -1.36
CA CYS A 203 -5.21 16.00 -1.43
C CYS A 203 -5.01 17.39 -2.04
N LYS A 204 -3.82 17.97 -1.91
CA LYS A 204 -3.51 19.28 -2.48
C LYS A 204 -3.22 19.23 -3.98
N VAL A 205 -2.62 18.15 -4.47
CA VAL A 205 -2.32 17.99 -5.90
C VAL A 205 -3.53 17.48 -6.66
N VAL A 206 -4.31 16.57 -6.05
CA VAL A 206 -5.45 15.91 -6.68
C VAL A 206 -6.76 16.66 -6.39
N GLY A 207 -6.85 17.43 -5.31
CA GLY A 207 -8.11 18.05 -4.86
C GLY A 207 -8.95 17.06 -4.05
N GLU A 208 -9.98 16.50 -4.67
CA GLU A 208 -10.78 15.40 -4.10
C GLU A 208 -10.19 14.06 -4.52
N VAL A 209 -9.78 13.25 -3.53
CA VAL A 209 -9.11 11.96 -3.75
C VAL A 209 -10.09 10.84 -3.46
N GLU A 210 -10.37 10.02 -4.47
CA GLU A 210 -11.17 8.79 -4.31
C GLU A 210 -10.32 7.64 -3.75
N GLU A 211 -10.97 6.69 -3.05
CA GLU A 211 -10.32 5.49 -2.49
C GLU A 211 -9.52 4.68 -3.53
N SER A 212 -10.04 4.54 -4.76
CA SER A 212 -9.34 3.85 -5.84
C SER A 212 -8.06 4.56 -6.28
N ASP A 213 -8.09 5.88 -6.36
CA ASP A 213 -6.92 6.68 -6.73
C ASP A 213 -5.88 6.70 -5.62
N LEU A 214 -6.30 6.76 -4.34
CA LEU A 214 -5.38 6.70 -3.21
C LEU A 214 -4.59 5.37 -3.19
N LYS A 215 -5.27 4.24 -3.40
CA LYS A 215 -4.61 2.93 -3.49
C LYS A 215 -3.63 2.87 -4.65
N ARG A 216 -4.03 3.36 -5.82
CA ARG A 216 -3.18 3.38 -7.02
C ARG A 216 -1.95 4.28 -6.83
N ILE A 217 -2.11 5.47 -6.24
CA ILE A 217 -1.00 6.38 -5.94
C ILE A 217 0.04 5.71 -5.02
N PHE A 218 -0.40 5.03 -3.97
CA PHE A 218 0.50 4.31 -3.08
C PHE A 218 1.15 3.11 -3.76
N ASP A 219 0.41 2.35 -4.56
CA ASP A 219 0.97 1.21 -5.30
C ASP A 219 2.05 1.65 -6.30
N GLU A 220 1.81 2.72 -7.05
CA GLU A 220 2.77 3.30 -7.99
C GLU A 220 4.01 3.85 -7.27
N ALA A 221 3.83 4.61 -6.18
CA ALA A 221 4.93 5.15 -5.39
C ALA A 221 5.79 4.04 -4.76
N LEU A 222 5.16 2.95 -4.31
CA LEU A 222 5.84 1.81 -3.70
C LEU A 222 6.48 0.86 -4.73
N THR A 223 5.91 0.75 -5.93
CA THR A 223 6.51 0.01 -7.07
C THR A 223 7.78 0.70 -7.59
N ALA A 224 7.80 2.03 -7.51
CA ALA A 224 8.99 2.91 -7.52
C ALA A 224 10.24 2.29 -6.84
N PHE A 225 9.99 1.58 -5.75
CA PHE A 225 11.01 1.14 -4.80
C PHE A 225 11.55 -0.26 -5.05
N ALA A 226 10.70 -1.18 -5.49
CA ALA A 226 11.12 -2.54 -5.78
C ALA A 226 12.19 -2.58 -6.89
N THR A 227 12.25 -1.56 -7.75
CA THR A 227 13.27 -1.41 -8.79
C THR A 227 14.51 -0.64 -8.34
N ALA A 228 14.38 0.31 -7.39
CA ALA A 228 15.49 1.09 -6.85
C ALA A 228 16.33 0.32 -5.81
N GLU A 229 15.71 -0.56 -5.01
CA GLU A 229 16.39 -1.41 -4.02
C GLU A 229 17.34 -2.42 -4.66
N VAL A 230 17.13 -2.77 -5.93
CA VAL A 230 18.03 -3.62 -6.73
C VAL A 230 19.26 -2.85 -7.28
N VAL A 231 19.26 -1.52 -7.20
CA VAL A 231 20.34 -0.66 -7.74
C VAL A 231 21.20 -0.02 -6.64
N SER A 232 20.76 -0.05 -5.37
CA SER A 232 21.56 0.43 -4.24
C SER A 232 21.81 -0.71 -3.25
N ASP A 233 22.91 -1.42 -3.46
CA ASP A 233 23.49 -2.43 -2.58
C ASP A 233 24.08 -1.77 -1.30
N ASP A 234 23.32 -0.85 -0.70
CA ASP A 234 23.68 -0.08 0.49
C ASP A 234 22.55 -0.14 1.54
N ALA A 235 21.70 -1.18 1.45
CA ALA A 235 20.82 -1.63 2.55
C ALA A 235 21.64 -2.29 3.69
N GLY A 236 22.84 -1.78 3.94
CA GLY A 236 23.65 -2.12 5.09
C GLY A 236 23.02 -1.50 6.32
N ALA A 237 22.52 -2.36 7.20
CA ALA A 237 22.22 -2.13 8.61
C ALA A 237 22.67 -0.75 9.12
N ARG A 238 21.76 0.24 9.14
CA ARG A 238 22.00 1.45 9.93
C ARG A 238 21.98 1.02 11.39
N ASP A 239 23.17 1.03 11.98
CA ASP A 239 23.38 0.89 13.40
C ASP A 239 22.48 1.89 14.12
N ARG A 240 21.73 1.44 15.12
CA ARG A 240 20.88 2.28 15.97
C ARG A 240 21.79 3.18 16.82
N SER A 241 22.41 4.15 16.19
CA SER A 241 23.27 5.13 16.84
C SER A 241 22.38 6.16 17.50
N ALA A 242 22.11 5.94 18.79
CA ALA A 242 21.32 6.76 19.70
C ALA A 242 19.84 6.95 19.29
N GLU A 243 18.95 6.23 19.97
CA GLU A 243 17.54 6.62 20.01
C GLU A 243 17.47 8.04 20.58
N LEU A 244 17.20 9.02 19.70
CA LEU A 244 17.13 10.43 20.08
C LEU A 244 16.10 10.61 21.19
N ASP A 245 16.44 11.42 22.19
CA ASP A 245 15.48 11.72 23.25
C ASP A 245 14.34 12.62 22.72
N PRO A 246 13.21 12.74 23.45
CA PRO A 246 12.09 13.57 23.00
C PRO A 246 12.44 15.06 22.77
N GLY A 247 13.44 15.59 23.49
CA GLY A 247 13.94 16.95 23.33
C GLY A 247 14.75 17.10 22.05
N GLU A 248 15.59 16.13 21.72
CA GLU A 248 16.34 16.07 20.46
C GLU A 248 15.39 15.92 19.25
N LEU A 249 14.35 15.10 19.35
CA LEU A 249 13.30 15.00 18.32
C LEU A 249 12.56 16.32 18.10
N THR A 250 12.29 17.07 19.18
CA THR A 250 11.67 18.40 19.09
C THR A 250 12.60 19.38 18.39
N LEU A 251 13.88 19.37 18.75
CA LEU A 251 14.90 20.23 18.15
C LEU A 251 15.12 19.90 16.66
N ALA A 252 15.07 18.63 16.26
CA ALA A 252 15.15 18.21 14.86
C ALA A 252 13.96 18.73 14.03
N ASN A 253 12.75 18.67 14.59
CA ASN A 253 11.56 19.25 13.97
C ASN A 253 11.67 20.78 13.83
N ASP A 254 12.09 21.47 14.89
CA ASP A 254 12.27 22.92 14.90
C ASP A 254 13.33 23.37 13.86
N LEU A 255 14.43 22.61 13.71
CA LEU A 255 15.45 22.86 12.68
C LEU A 255 14.85 22.74 11.27
N ALA A 256 14.11 21.65 11.01
CA ALA A 256 13.47 21.44 9.72
C ALA A 256 12.47 22.56 9.39
N GLU A 257 11.66 22.98 10.36
CA GLU A 257 10.71 24.08 10.22
C GLU A 257 11.41 25.43 9.94
N ARG A 258 12.49 25.75 10.65
CA ARG A 258 13.27 26.98 10.39
C ARG A 258 13.86 27.02 8.99
N ILE A 259 14.45 25.90 8.53
CA ILE A 259 14.99 25.79 7.18
C ILE A 259 13.88 26.00 6.16
N VAL A 260 12.75 25.33 6.32
CA VAL A 260 11.60 25.45 5.42
C VAL A 260 11.06 26.88 5.39
N ALA A 261 10.97 27.54 6.54
CA ALA A 261 10.55 28.94 6.62
C ALA A 261 11.50 29.88 5.86
N ALA A 262 12.81 29.63 5.92
CA ALA A 262 13.83 30.44 5.25
C ALA A 262 13.90 30.23 3.72
N LEU A 263 13.46 29.08 3.22
CA LEU A 263 13.46 28.77 1.79
C LEU A 263 12.36 29.53 1.04
N THR A 264 12.67 30.09 -0.13
CA THR A 264 11.64 30.56 -1.07
C THR A 264 10.93 29.39 -1.73
N LYS A 265 9.84 29.64 -2.44
CA LYS A 265 9.13 28.60 -3.20
C LYS A 265 10.03 28.00 -4.29
N GLU A 266 10.82 28.83 -4.97
CA GLU A 266 11.74 28.43 -6.03
C GLU A 266 12.89 27.58 -5.48
N GLU A 267 13.42 27.94 -4.32
CA GLU A 267 14.46 27.17 -3.62
C GLU A 267 13.93 25.82 -3.10
N ALA A 268 12.72 25.80 -2.52
CA ALA A 268 12.06 24.55 -2.14
C ALA A 268 11.79 23.66 -3.37
N THR A 269 11.36 24.26 -4.49
CA THR A 269 11.16 23.56 -5.77
C THR A 269 12.46 22.98 -6.32
N MET A 270 13.59 23.65 -6.07
CA MET A 270 14.93 23.17 -6.40
C MET A 270 15.31 21.94 -5.58
N LEU A 271 15.23 22.04 -4.25
CA LEU A 271 15.56 20.93 -3.35
C LEU A 271 14.67 19.71 -3.57
N ALA A 272 13.34 19.91 -3.68
CA ALA A 272 12.40 18.84 -3.96
C ALA A 272 12.70 18.13 -5.29
N GLY A 273 12.97 18.90 -6.35
CA GLY A 273 13.37 18.33 -7.64
C GLY A 273 14.65 17.50 -7.53
N LYS A 274 15.62 17.93 -6.72
CA LYS A 274 16.88 17.21 -6.54
C LYS A 274 16.74 15.88 -5.82
N TRP A 275 15.87 15.79 -4.81
CA TRP A 275 15.65 14.51 -4.14
C TRP A 275 14.88 13.51 -4.99
N ILE A 276 14.09 13.98 -5.95
CA ILE A 276 13.37 13.12 -6.92
C ILE A 276 14.28 12.72 -8.10
N GLY A 277 15.46 13.34 -8.24
CA GLY A 277 16.42 13.04 -9.31
C GLY A 277 16.27 13.92 -10.56
N ASP A 278 15.50 15.01 -10.51
CA ASP A 278 15.35 15.94 -11.64
C ASP A 278 16.68 16.63 -12.01
N SER A 279 16.92 16.81 -13.31
CA SER A 279 18.05 17.60 -13.78
C SER A 279 17.85 19.10 -13.50
N ASP A 280 18.95 19.87 -13.37
CA ASP A 280 18.87 21.34 -13.22
C ASP A 280 18.10 22.00 -14.37
N GLY A 281 18.15 21.40 -15.56
CA GLY A 281 17.43 21.89 -16.73
C GLY A 281 15.92 21.66 -16.66
N ASP A 282 15.48 20.56 -16.07
CA ASP A 282 14.04 20.26 -15.91
C ASP A 282 13.44 21.14 -14.82
N ILE A 283 14.15 21.31 -13.72
CA ILE A 283 13.74 22.19 -12.63
C ILE A 283 13.68 23.65 -13.11
N ALA A 284 14.70 24.14 -13.84
CA ALA A 284 14.71 25.50 -14.38
C ALA A 284 13.51 25.77 -15.30
N ARG A 285 13.16 24.80 -16.16
CA ARG A 285 11.96 24.87 -17.02
C ARG A 285 10.68 24.98 -16.18
N ARG A 286 10.55 24.17 -15.12
CA ARG A 286 9.38 24.16 -14.22
C ARG A 286 9.20 25.47 -13.46
N VAL A 287 10.30 26.05 -12.99
CA VAL A 287 10.30 27.34 -12.28
C VAL A 287 10.18 28.52 -13.26
N GLY A 288 10.32 28.29 -14.57
CA GLY A 288 10.23 29.33 -15.59
C GLY A 288 11.47 30.24 -15.64
N VAL A 289 12.64 29.73 -15.26
CA VAL A 289 13.89 30.49 -15.18
C VAL A 289 15.01 29.89 -16.02
N SER A 290 16.09 30.65 -16.22
CA SER A 290 17.29 30.15 -16.88
C SER A 290 18.06 29.15 -16.00
N ARG A 291 18.83 28.24 -16.62
CA ARG A 291 19.74 27.31 -15.91
C ARG A 291 20.71 28.02 -14.94
N PRO A 292 21.36 29.14 -15.31
CA PRO A 292 22.19 29.89 -14.36
C PRO A 292 21.41 30.45 -13.16
N THR A 293 20.16 30.88 -13.36
CA THR A 293 19.30 31.34 -12.26
C THR A 293 18.92 30.18 -11.33
N ALA A 294 18.57 29.03 -11.89
CA ALA A 294 18.31 27.81 -11.14
C ALA A 294 19.52 27.37 -10.30
N ALA A 295 20.75 27.49 -10.85
CA ALA A 295 21.97 27.23 -10.09
C ALA A 295 22.12 28.16 -8.87
N LYS A 296 21.76 29.44 -9.00
CA LYS A 296 21.75 30.37 -7.85
C LYS A 296 20.74 29.97 -6.77
N TYR A 297 19.54 29.52 -7.16
CA TYR A 297 18.56 29.00 -6.20
C TYR A 297 19.08 27.75 -5.49
N LYS A 298 19.78 26.88 -6.22
CA LYS A 298 20.44 25.72 -5.63
C LYS A 298 21.47 26.14 -4.59
N ASP A 299 22.43 27.00 -4.96
CA ASP A 299 23.49 27.45 -4.06
C ASP A 299 22.93 28.11 -2.80
N SER A 300 21.95 29.01 -2.96
CA SER A 300 21.24 29.66 -1.85
C SER A 300 20.52 28.66 -0.93
N ALA A 301 19.83 27.68 -1.51
CA ALA A 301 19.13 26.65 -0.74
C ALA A 301 20.09 25.77 0.07
N PHE A 302 21.21 25.35 -0.53
CA PHE A 302 22.23 24.56 0.16
C PHE A 302 22.93 25.37 1.26
N GLU A 303 23.15 26.66 1.06
CA GLU A 303 23.71 27.55 2.09
C GLU A 303 22.79 27.65 3.30
N LYS A 304 21.47 27.82 3.10
CA LYS A 304 20.47 27.87 4.18
C LYS A 304 20.39 26.56 4.98
N VAL A 305 20.39 25.42 4.28
CA VAL A 305 20.43 24.10 4.93
C VAL A 305 21.72 23.94 5.74
N ARG A 306 22.86 24.31 5.16
CA ARG A 306 24.16 24.22 5.82
C ARG A 306 24.24 25.10 7.06
N ALA A 307 23.71 26.33 6.99
CA ALA A 307 23.77 27.29 8.09
C ALA A 307 23.04 26.81 9.35
N GLU A 308 21.94 26.06 9.20
CA GLU A 308 21.18 25.54 10.34
C GLU A 308 21.72 24.20 10.86
N LEU A 309 22.27 23.36 9.98
CA LEU A 309 22.66 21.97 10.31
C LEU A 309 24.16 21.77 10.57
N SER A 310 25.05 22.72 10.26
CA SER A 310 26.50 22.50 10.34
C SER A 310 27.04 22.20 11.73
N ASP A 311 26.35 22.68 12.77
CA ASP A 311 26.80 22.63 14.16
C ASP A 311 26.07 21.54 14.98
N GLN A 312 25.28 20.69 14.30
CA GLN A 312 24.46 19.64 14.93
C GLN A 312 25.16 18.27 14.90
N THR A 313 24.71 17.37 15.77
CA THR A 313 25.17 15.97 15.74
C THR A 313 24.63 15.23 14.51
N GLU A 314 25.36 14.23 14.01
CA GLU A 314 24.96 13.40 12.87
C GLU A 314 23.54 12.81 13.02
N ALA A 315 23.18 12.31 14.20
CA ALA A 315 21.84 11.77 14.47
C ALA A 315 20.72 12.83 14.35
N LEU A 316 20.94 14.04 14.88
CA LEU A 316 20.01 15.17 14.72
C LEU A 316 19.90 15.64 13.27
N ILE A 317 21.02 15.64 12.54
CA ILE A 317 21.05 16.00 11.12
C ILE A 317 20.20 15.01 10.33
N ASP A 318 20.36 13.70 10.54
CA ASP A 318 19.62 12.67 9.83
C ASP A 318 18.10 12.77 10.09
N GLU A 319 17.69 12.96 11.35
CA GLU A 319 16.27 13.12 11.69
C GLU A 319 15.70 14.42 11.12
N ALA A 320 16.43 15.54 11.23
CA ALA A 320 16.04 16.82 10.67
C ALA A 320 15.93 16.75 9.13
N PHE A 321 16.84 16.04 8.45
CA PHE A 321 16.76 15.82 7.00
C PHE A 321 15.54 15.00 6.62
N GLY A 322 15.19 13.97 7.41
CA GLY A 322 13.97 13.20 7.25
C GLY A 322 12.74 14.11 7.25
N ARG A 323 12.59 14.93 8.30
CA ARG A 323 11.47 15.87 8.40
C ARG A 323 11.50 16.94 7.31
N LEU A 324 12.67 17.50 7.03
CA LEU A 324 12.89 18.53 6.02
C LEU A 324 12.43 18.08 4.63
N GLN A 325 12.63 16.80 4.30
CA GLN A 325 12.27 16.25 3.01
C GLN A 325 10.77 16.33 2.74
N SER A 326 9.95 15.91 3.70
CA SER A 326 8.49 16.00 3.61
C SER A 326 8.02 17.45 3.46
N LEU A 327 8.52 18.34 4.31
CA LEU A 327 8.10 19.74 4.35
C LEU A 327 8.47 20.52 3.08
N VAL A 328 9.69 20.31 2.56
CA VAL A 328 10.15 20.99 1.34
C VAL A 328 9.38 20.51 0.11
N ILE A 329 9.03 19.22 0.02
CA ILE A 329 8.17 18.70 -1.05
C ILE A 329 6.78 19.35 -0.96
N CYS A 330 6.17 19.41 0.24
CA CYS A 330 4.90 20.11 0.43
C CYS A 330 4.95 21.59 0.02
N LYS A 331 6.03 22.31 0.39
CA LYS A 331 6.23 23.72 0.04
C LYS A 331 6.44 23.93 -1.46
N ALA A 332 7.20 23.06 -2.13
CA ALA A 332 7.46 23.12 -3.56
C ALA A 332 6.16 23.01 -4.39
N GLU A 333 5.24 22.13 -3.98
CA GLU A 333 3.91 21.99 -4.58
C GLU A 333 2.92 23.09 -4.15
N GLY A 334 3.38 24.08 -3.38
CA GLY A 334 2.63 25.27 -2.98
C GLY A 334 1.78 25.14 -1.72
N GLY A 335 2.11 24.21 -0.81
CA GLY A 335 1.53 24.14 0.54
C GLY A 335 2.02 25.28 1.42
N ALA A 336 1.15 25.78 2.30
CA ALA A 336 1.61 26.52 3.47
C ALA A 336 2.45 25.56 4.31
N ALA A 337 3.69 25.95 4.58
CA ALA A 337 4.54 25.31 5.58
C ALA A 337 4.14 25.83 6.96
#